data_AF-A0A6I4ZGI1-F1
#
_entry.id   AF-A0A6I4ZGI1-F1
#
_cell.length_a   1.000
_cell.length_b   1.000
_cell.length_c   1.000
_cell.angle_alpha   90.00
_cell.angle_beta   90.00
_cell.angle_gamma   90.00
#
_symmetry.space_group_name_H-M   'P 1'
#
loop_
_entity.id
_entity.type
_entity.pdbx_description
1 polymer ?
#
loop_
_entity_poly.entity_id
_entity_poly.type
_entity_poly.pdbx_seq_one_letter_code
_entity_poly.pdbx_strand_id
1 'polypeptide(L)' 'MPETVECARHAGVETALRCSRCESPICPSCLIQSPVGARCPDCARVVRAPMYVLSGQTMLRAGLAAVVGGVVMGLL' A
#
# COMPACT_ATOMS: atom_id res chain seq x y z
N MET A 1 -20.86 -15.60 22.88
CA MET A 1 -20.05 -14.64 23.65
C MET A 1 -18.76 -14.45 22.87
N PRO A 2 -18.48 -13.26 22.34
CA PRO A 2 -17.28 -13.05 21.53
C PRO A 2 -16.06 -13.34 22.38
N GLU A 3 -15.19 -14.23 21.94
CA GLU A 3 -13.88 -14.44 22.53
C GLU A 3 -13.08 -13.15 22.37
N THR A 4 -12.86 -12.43 23.47
CA THR A 4 -12.02 -11.25 23.48
C THR A 4 -10.57 -11.69 23.53
N VAL A 5 -9.78 -11.11 22.65
CA VAL A 5 -8.34 -11.37 22.55
C VAL A 5 -7.60 -10.06 22.78
N GLU A 6 -6.38 -10.16 23.28
CA GLU A 6 -5.55 -8.98 23.51
C GLU A 6 -5.08 -8.36 22.19
N CYS A 7 -5.06 -7.03 22.13
CA CYS A 7 -4.56 -6.33 20.96
C CYS A 7 -3.07 -6.61 20.75
N ALA A 8 -2.69 -7.00 19.54
CA ALA A 8 -1.30 -7.32 19.21
C ALA A 8 -0.31 -6.14 19.33
N ARG A 9 -0.80 -4.90 19.49
CA ARG A 9 0.02 -3.67 19.59
C ARG A 9 -0.10 -2.95 20.93
N HIS A 10 -1.16 -3.22 21.68
CA HIS A 10 -1.43 -2.59 22.97
C HIS A 10 -1.69 -3.66 24.01
N ALA A 11 -0.68 -3.90 24.85
CA ALA A 11 -0.81 -4.82 25.96
C ALA A 11 -1.88 -4.35 26.95
N GLY A 12 -2.65 -5.28 27.51
CA GLY A 12 -3.73 -5.04 28.46
C GLY A 12 -5.03 -4.52 27.83
N VAL A 13 -5.13 -4.43 26.50
CA VAL A 13 -6.36 -3.99 25.82
C VAL A 13 -7.05 -5.18 25.16
N GLU A 14 -8.18 -5.60 25.74
CA GLU A 14 -9.04 -6.62 25.14
C GLU A 14 -9.83 -6.07 23.95
N THR A 15 -9.97 -6.89 22.92
CA THR A 15 -10.69 -6.54 21.70
C THR A 15 -11.33 -7.75 21.04
N ALA A 16 -12.48 -7.53 20.39
CA ALA A 16 -13.10 -8.51 19.48
C ALA A 16 -12.85 -8.15 17.99
N LEU A 17 -12.16 -7.04 17.71
CA LEU A 17 -11.92 -6.57 16.34
C LEU A 17 -10.66 -7.22 15.76
N ARG A 18 -10.73 -7.53 14.45
CA ARG A 18 -9.62 -8.11 13.68
C ARG A 18 -9.42 -7.34 12.38
N CYS A 19 -8.18 -7.26 11.93
CA CYS A 19 -7.85 -6.69 10.62
C CYS A 19 -8.43 -7.56 9.48
N SER A 20 -9.12 -6.96 8.51
CA SER A 20 -9.71 -7.69 7.37
C SER A 20 -8.72 -8.25 6.33
N ARG A 21 -7.40 -8.12 6.58
CA ARG A 21 -6.33 -8.57 5.66
C ARG A 21 -5.38 -9.58 6.28
N CYS A 22 -5.08 -9.43 7.56
CA CYS A 22 -4.10 -10.27 8.27
C CYS A 22 -4.66 -10.87 9.55
N GLU A 23 -5.95 -10.65 9.82
CA GLU A 23 -6.72 -11.25 10.92
C GLU A 23 -6.17 -10.98 12.34
N SER A 24 -5.14 -10.13 12.44
CA SER A 24 -4.51 -9.73 13.69
C SER A 24 -5.50 -8.98 14.57
N PRO A 25 -5.55 -9.24 15.89
CA PRO A 25 -6.42 -8.53 16.80
C PRO A 25 -6.01 -7.06 16.93
N ILE A 26 -6.96 -6.14 16.74
CA ILE A 26 -6.76 -4.69 16.76
C ILE A 26 -7.70 -4.04 17.76
N CYS A 27 -7.23 -3.08 18.56
CA CYS A 27 -8.11 -2.27 19.40
C CYS A 27 -8.71 -1.09 18.61
N PRO A 28 -9.74 -0.41 19.13
CA PRO A 28 -10.32 0.79 18.49
C PRO A 28 -9.30 1.90 18.22
N SER A 29 -8.23 2.00 19.02
CA SER A 29 -7.13 2.96 18.79
C SER A 29 -6.21 2.56 17.63
N CYS A 30 -6.05 1.26 17.34
CA CYS A 30 -5.30 0.77 16.18
C CYS A 30 -6.13 0.69 14.90
N LEU A 31 -7.45 0.85 14.99
CA LEU A 31 -8.36 0.70 13.87
C LEU A 31 -8.19 1.86 12.89
N ILE A 32 -7.87 1.52 11.64
CA ILE A 32 -7.89 2.47 10.54
C ILE A 32 -9.04 2.07 9.62
N GLN A 33 -9.98 3.01 9.44
CA GLN A 33 -11.06 2.81 8.48
C GLN A 33 -10.53 2.90 7.06
N SER A 34 -10.68 1.81 6.33
CA SER A 34 -10.41 1.75 4.89
C SER A 34 -11.71 1.54 4.11
N PRO A 35 -11.72 1.79 2.79
CA PRO A 35 -12.89 1.53 1.95
C PRO A 35 -13.39 0.07 2.00
N VAL A 36 -12.52 -0.85 2.39
CA VAL A 36 -12.78 -2.29 2.49
C VAL A 36 -12.91 -2.78 3.94
N GLY A 37 -13.17 -1.86 4.88
CA GLY A 37 -13.38 -2.15 6.30
C GLY A 37 -12.18 -1.86 7.20
N ALA A 38 -12.18 -2.47 8.38
CA ALA A 38 -11.19 -2.23 9.43
C ALA A 38 -9.81 -2.83 9.07
N ARG A 39 -8.77 -1.99 9.08
CA ARG A 39 -7.38 -2.38 8.82
C ARG A 39 -6.47 -2.00 9.98
N CYS A 40 -5.42 -2.80 10.20
CA CYS A 40 -4.34 -2.45 11.13
C CYS A 40 -3.37 -1.42 10.50
N PRO A 41 -2.53 -0.74 11.30
CA PRO A 41 -1.59 0.28 10.82
C PRO A 41 -0.63 -0.17 9.73
N ASP A 42 -0.19 -1.43 9.78
CA ASP A 42 0.74 -1.97 8.79
C ASP A 42 0.02 -2.26 7.47
N CYS A 43 -1.20 -2.81 7.54
CA CYS A 43 -2.00 -3.17 6.38
C CYS A 43 -2.70 -1.96 5.72
N ALA A 44 -2.95 -0.90 6.48
CA ALA A 44 -3.56 0.34 5.99
C ALA A 44 -2.56 1.26 5.30
N ARG A 45 -1.26 1.02 5.45
CA ARG A 45 -0.21 1.81 4.80
C ARG A 45 -0.36 1.65 3.28
N VAL A 46 -0.91 2.67 2.64
CA VAL A 46 -1.09 2.70 1.19
C VAL A 46 0.28 2.81 0.55
N VAL A 47 0.79 1.71 0.01
CA VAL A 47 1.88 1.75 -0.96
C VAL A 47 1.29 2.44 -2.18
N ARG A 48 1.70 3.68 -2.42
CA ARG A 48 1.17 4.42 -3.57
C ARG A 48 1.47 3.61 -4.82
N ALA A 49 0.45 3.34 -5.64
CA ALA A 49 0.59 2.47 -6.79
C ALA A 49 1.76 2.93 -7.67
N PRO A 50 2.67 2.04 -8.08
CA PRO A 50 3.85 2.41 -8.86
C PRO A 50 3.52 3.03 -10.23
N MET A 51 2.24 3.02 -10.63
CA MET A 51 1.74 3.62 -11.87
C MET A 51 1.99 5.13 -11.99
N TYR A 52 2.27 5.87 -10.92
CA TYR A 52 2.59 7.32 -11.00
C TYR A 52 4.06 7.67 -10.70
N VAL A 53 4.93 6.69 -10.39
CA VAL A 53 6.35 6.98 -10.14
C VAL A 53 7.14 7.08 -11.46
N LEU A 54 6.66 7.89 -12.40
CA LEU A 54 7.50 8.39 -13.49
C LEU A 54 8.49 9.40 -12.89
N SER A 55 9.58 8.87 -12.32
CA SER A 55 10.71 9.70 -11.92
C SER A 55 11.23 10.45 -13.16
N GLY A 56 11.73 11.67 -12.97
CA GLY A 56 12.26 12.47 -14.08
C GLY A 56 13.34 11.74 -14.89
N GLN A 57 14.09 10.83 -14.26
CA GLN A 57 15.09 10.00 -14.93
C GLN A 57 14.46 8.98 -15.90
N THR A 58 13.31 8.40 -15.54
CA THR A 58 12.56 7.50 -16.43
C THR A 58 12.04 8.27 -17.64
N MET A 59 11.56 9.50 -17.45
CA MET A 59 11.05 10.34 -18.54
C MET A 59 12.17 10.75 -19.51
N LEU A 60 13.35 11.10 -18.98
CA LEU A 60 14.52 11.43 -19.79
C LEU A 60 14.99 10.23 -20.63
N ARG A 61 15.09 9.03 -20.02
CA ARG A 61 15.49 7.81 -20.73
C ARG A 61 14.50 7.40 -21.81
N ALA A 62 13.20 7.48 -21.52
CA ALA A 62 12.15 7.18 -22.49
C ALA A 62 12.19 8.16 -23.67
N GLY A 63 12.37 9.46 -23.41
CA GLY A 63 12.53 10.48 -24.44
C GLY A 63 13.74 10.21 -25.34
N LEU A 64 14.91 9.90 -24.75
CA LEU A 64 16.11 9.54 -25.51
C LEU A 64 15.90 8.30 -26.38
N ALA A 65 15.29 7.25 -25.83
CA ALA A 65 15.03 6.02 -26.57
C ALA A 65 14.08 6.26 -27.76
N ALA A 66 13.04 7.08 -27.58
CA ALA A 66 12.10 7.43 -28.63
C ALA A 66 12.77 8.23 -29.76
N VAL A 67 13.60 9.23 -29.41
CA VAL A 67 14.33 10.03 -30.39
C VAL A 67 15.31 9.16 -31.18
N VAL A 68 16.11 8.34 -30.49
CA VAL A 68 17.08 7.44 -31.14
C VAL A 68 16.37 6.44 -32.05
N GLY A 69 15.31 5.80 -31.57
CA GLY A 69 14.52 4.85 -32.37
C GLY A 69 13.92 5.49 -33.62
N GLY A 70 13.37 6.71 -33.50
CA GLY A 70 12.83 7.45 -34.63
C GLY A 70 13.90 7.84 -35.66
N VAL A 71 15.06 8.29 -35.20
CA VAL A 71 16.18 8.64 -36.09
C VAL A 71 16.71 7.41 -36.82
N VAL A 72 16.91 6.29 -36.11
CA VAL A 72 17.40 5.04 -36.71
C VAL A 72 16.40 4.50 -37.73
N MET A 73 15.11 4.45 -37.39
CA MET A 73 14.07 3.95 -38.30
C MET A 73 13.91 4.86 -39.53
N GLY A 74 14.09 6.18 -39.38
CA GLY A 74 13.98 7.11 -40.50
C GLY A 74 15.19 7.17 -41.43
N LEU A 75 16.34 6.65 -40.99
CA LEU A 75 17.59 6.62 -41.78
C LEU A 75 17.86 5.25 -42.44
N LEU A 76 17.14 4.19 -42.05
CA LEU A 76 17.11 2.88 -42.70
C LEU A 76 16.15 2.89 -43.90
#